data_AF-A0A527GKA3-F1
#
_entry.id   AF-A0A527GKA3-F1
#
_cell.length_a   1.000
_cell.length_b   1.000
_cell.length_c   1.000
_cell.angle_alpha   90.00
_cell.angle_beta   90.00
_cell.angle_gamma   90.00
#
_symmetry.space_group_name_H-M   'P 1'
#
loop_
_entity.id
_entity.type
_entity.pdbx_description
1 polymer ?
#
loop_
_entity_poly.entity_id
_entity_poly.type
_entity_poly.pdbx_seq_one_letter_code
_entity_poly.pdbx_strand_id
1 'polypeptide(L)' 'PGERLLYTDRFDDPNLPGEIRVTVTLKKVSVGTEIDITQAGIPDVIPVEACYLGWQESLRNLAKLVEPEINQ' A
#
# COMPACT_ATOMS: atom_id res chain seq x y z
N PRO A 1 -10.66 7.53 -12.40
CA PRO A 1 -9.21 7.21 -12.48
C PRO A 1 -8.43 8.08 -11.50
N GLY A 2 -7.40 7.56 -10.80
CA GLY A 2 -6.66 8.34 -9.80
C GLY A 2 -7.34 8.51 -8.43
N GLU A 3 -8.45 7.81 -8.17
CA GLU A 3 -9.22 7.91 -6.93
C GLU A 3 -9.26 6.61 -6.13
N ARG A 4 -9.26 5.45 -6.81
CA ARG A 4 -9.29 4.14 -6.18
C ARG A 4 -8.54 3.13 -7.03
N LEU A 5 -7.70 2.35 -6.36
CA LEU A 5 -7.04 1.16 -6.90
C LEU A 5 -7.46 -0.05 -6.07
N LEU A 6 -7.79 -1.15 -6.76
CA LEU A 6 -8.09 -2.42 -6.14
C LEU A 6 -7.33 -3.51 -6.89
N TYR A 7 -6.54 -4.29 -6.17
CA TYR A 7 -5.84 -5.43 -6.73
C TYR A 7 -5.80 -6.61 -5.77
N THR A 8 -5.64 -7.79 -6.35
CA THR A 8 -5.38 -9.03 -5.64
C THR A 8 -3.89 -9.31 -5.65
N ASP A 9 -3.38 -9.86 -4.57
CA ASP A 9 -1.99 -10.23 -4.38
C ASP A 9 -1.91 -11.62 -3.71
N ARG A 10 -0.78 -12.30 -3.84
CA ARG A 10 -0.52 -13.58 -3.19
C ARG A 10 0.99 -13.76 -3.01
N PHE A 11 1.37 -14.49 -1.98
CA PHE A 11 2.76 -14.93 -1.87
C PHE A 11 3.06 -16.01 -2.93
N ASP A 12 4.27 -15.98 -3.47
CA ASP A 12 4.77 -17.04 -4.35
C ASP A 12 5.14 -18.30 -3.56
N ASP A 13 5.45 -18.17 -2.26
CA ASP A 13 5.74 -19.29 -1.38
C ASP A 13 4.47 -20.16 -1.20
N PRO A 14 4.49 -21.43 -1.62
CA PRO A 14 3.35 -22.33 -1.46
C PRO A 14 2.90 -22.54 -0.01
N ASN A 15 3.78 -22.26 0.97
CA ASN A 15 3.48 -22.37 2.41
C ASN A 15 2.74 -21.15 2.97
N LEU A 16 2.55 -20.10 2.16
CA LEU A 16 1.81 -18.89 2.52
C LEU A 16 0.56 -18.75 1.62
N PRO A 17 -0.36 -19.73 1.62
CA PRO A 17 -1.54 -19.67 0.78
C PRO A 17 -2.49 -18.58 1.29
N GLY A 18 -3.09 -17.86 0.36
CA GLY A 18 -4.07 -16.82 0.66
C GLY A 18 -4.10 -15.79 -0.45
N GLU A 19 -5.31 -15.38 -0.83
CA GLU A 19 -5.48 -14.20 -1.67
C GLU A 19 -5.60 -12.97 -0.77
N ILE A 20 -4.69 -12.03 -0.98
CA ILE A 20 -4.69 -10.74 -0.31
C ILE A 20 -5.42 -9.77 -1.22
N ARG A 21 -6.31 -8.96 -0.65
CA ARG A 21 -6.98 -7.88 -1.37
C ARG A 21 -6.47 -6.54 -0.84
N VAL A 22 -5.85 -5.76 -1.71
CA VAL A 22 -5.40 -4.40 -1.37
C VAL A 22 -6.35 -3.38 -1.98
N THR A 23 -6.88 -2.50 -1.13
CA THR A 23 -7.66 -1.33 -1.56
C THR A 23 -6.87 -0.08 -1.21
N VAL A 24 -6.59 0.74 -2.22
CA VAL A 24 -5.99 2.07 -2.06
C VAL A 24 -7.03 3.11 -2.47
N THR A 25 -7.28 4.08 -1.60
CA THR A 25 -8.13 5.22 -1.86
C THR A 25 -7.28 6.49 -1.83
N LEU A 26 -7.45 7.31 -2.86
CA LEU A 26 -6.75 8.57 -3.04
C LEU A 26 -7.80 9.68 -3.10
N LYS A 27 -7.58 10.73 -2.32
CA LYS A 27 -8.49 11.88 -2.27
C LYS A 27 -7.71 13.17 -2.38
N LYS A 28 -8.07 13.98 -3.37
CA LYS A 28 -7.51 15.33 -3.51
C LYS A 28 -7.89 16.18 -2.31
N VAL A 29 -6.91 16.84 -1.72
CA VAL A 29 -7.06 17.85 -0.65
C VAL A 29 -6.35 19.14 -1.04
N SER A 30 -6.51 20.21 -0.26
CA SER A 30 -6.00 21.55 -0.60
C SER A 30 -4.47 21.62 -0.75
N VAL A 31 -3.74 20.74 -0.07
CA VAL A 31 -2.27 20.73 0.00
C VAL A 31 -1.64 19.47 -0.61
N GLY A 32 -2.42 18.65 -1.31
CA GLY A 32 -1.92 17.39 -1.88
C GLY A 32 -3.00 16.31 -1.99
N THR A 33 -2.63 15.10 -1.59
CA THR A 33 -3.48 13.91 -1.69
C THR A 33 -3.49 13.14 -0.37
N GLU A 34 -4.67 12.93 0.19
CA GLU A 34 -4.92 11.97 1.28
C GLU A 34 -4.90 10.56 0.70
N ILE A 35 -4.23 9.62 1.39
CA ILE A 35 -4.09 8.22 0.99
C ILE A 35 -4.53 7.29 2.13
N ASP A 36 -5.45 6.39 1.82
CA ASP A 36 -5.90 5.32 2.70
C ASP A 36 -5.65 3.96 2.06
N ILE A 37 -5.06 3.02 2.81
CA ILE A 37 -4.73 1.68 2.33
C ILE A 37 -5.27 0.64 3.30
N THR A 38 -6.01 -0.33 2.76
CA THR A 38 -6.44 -1.53 3.49
C THR A 38 -5.91 -2.76 2.79
N GLN A 39 -5.14 -3.57 3.52
CA GLN A 39 -4.68 -4.89 3.08
C GLN A 39 -5.46 -5.96 3.87
N ALA A 40 -6.38 -6.64 3.20
CA ALA A 40 -7.24 -7.67 3.79
C ALA A 40 -6.84 -9.06 3.29
N GLY A 41 -7.11 -10.10 4.09
CA GLY A 41 -6.80 -11.48 3.73
C GLY A 41 -5.33 -11.86 3.91
N ILE A 42 -4.60 -11.14 4.77
CA ILE A 42 -3.22 -11.49 5.14
C ILE A 42 -3.24 -12.89 5.81
N PRO A 43 -2.40 -13.85 5.39
CA PRO A 43 -2.34 -15.16 6.04
C PRO A 43 -1.99 -15.06 7.52
N ASP A 44 -2.66 -15.85 8.37
CA ASP A 44 -2.55 -15.78 9.85
C ASP A 44 -1.12 -15.96 10.39
N VAL A 45 -0.24 -16.64 9.63
CA VAL A 45 1.17 -16.85 9.99
C VAL A 45 2.02 -15.60 9.83
N ILE A 46 1.57 -14.61 9.05
CA ILE A 46 2.27 -13.35 8.84
C ILE A 46 1.92 -12.37 9.96
N PRO A 47 2.92 -11.88 10.72
CA PRO A 47 2.66 -10.88 11.75
C PRO A 47 2.16 -9.57 11.13
N VAL A 48 1.00 -9.09 11.59
CA VAL A 48 0.35 -7.88 11.05
C VAL A 48 1.24 -6.64 11.26
N GLU A 49 1.99 -6.59 12.37
CA GLU A 49 2.96 -5.55 12.65
C GLU A 49 4.09 -5.48 11.60
N ALA A 50 4.49 -6.61 11.02
CA ALA A 50 5.48 -6.64 9.94
C ALA A 50 4.92 -6.02 8.66
N CYS A 51 3.65 -6.27 8.35
CA CYS A 51 2.94 -5.62 7.24
C CYS A 51 2.86 -4.10 7.46
N TYR A 52 2.52 -3.65 8.67
CA TYR A 52 2.51 -2.22 8.99
C TYR A 52 3.88 -1.57 8.82
N LEU A 53 4.94 -2.22 9.30
CA LEU A 53 6.30 -1.70 9.15
C LEU A 53 6.69 -1.57 7.67
N GLY A 54 6.44 -2.61 6.87
CA GLY A 54 6.70 -2.59 5.42
C GLY A 54 5.95 -1.45 4.72
N TRP A 55 4.65 -1.29 4.99
CA TRP A 55 3.86 -0.19 4.42
C TRP A 55 4.36 1.19 4.85
N GLN A 56 4.73 1.38 6.12
CA GLN A 56 5.27 2.65 6.59
C GLN A 56 6.57 3.03 5.86
N GLU A 57 7.46 2.06 5.63
CA GLU A 57 8.68 2.27 4.87
C GLU A 57 8.41 2.58 3.39
N SER A 58 7.49 1.83 2.75
CA SER A 58 7.06 2.08 1.38
C SER A 58 6.45 3.47 1.21
N LEU A 59 5.57 3.90 2.13
CA LEU A 59 4.94 5.22 2.09
C LEU A 59 5.95 6.36 2.31
N ARG A 60 6.93 6.17 3.19
CA ARG A 60 8.05 7.13 3.33
C ARG A 60 8.87 7.27 2.06
N ASN A 61 9.11 6.16 1.36
CA ASN A 61 9.82 6.19 0.07
C ASN A 61 8.97 6.83 -1.03
N LEU A 62 7.66 6.56 -1.05
CA LEU A 62 6.73 7.19 -1.97
C LEU A 62 6.73 8.71 -1.80
N ALA A 63 6.60 9.21 -0.57
CA ALA A 63 6.65 10.64 -0.27
C ALA A 63 7.93 11.30 -0.82
N LYS A 64 9.10 10.70 -0.56
CA LYS A 64 10.39 11.19 -1.09
C LYS A 64 10.45 11.23 -2.61
N LEU A 65 9.69 10.39 -3.30
CA LEU A 65 9.67 10.33 -4.77
C LEU A 65 8.68 11.32 -5.37
N VAL A 66 7.50 11.51 -4.76
CA VAL A 66 6.37 12.21 -5.39
C VAL A 66 6.12 13.62 -4.86
N GLU A 67 6.60 13.95 -3.66
CA GLU A 67 6.43 15.30 -3.08
C GLU A 67 7.41 16.35 -3.62
N PRO A 68 8.72 16.07 -3.82
CA PRO A 68 9.64 17.10 -4.30
C PRO A 68 9.38 17.43 -5.78
N GLU A 69 9.63 18.68 -6.14
CA GLU A 69 9.73 19.09 -7.54
C GLU A 69 11.06 18.59 -8.12
N ILE A 70 11.00 17.51 -8.90
CA ILE A 70 12.17 16.91 -9.55
C ILE A 70 12.25 17.48 -10.97
N ASN A 71 13.06 18.53 -11.12
CA ASN A 71 13.38 19.11 -12.42
C ASN A 71 14.58 18.37 -13.01
N GLN A 72 14.37 17.60 -14.09
CA GLN A 72 15.44 16.97 -14.87
C GLN A 72 16.14 17.97 -15.79
#